data_AF-A0A4R9C440-F1
#
_entry.id   AF-A0A4R9C440-F1
#
_cell.length_a   1.000
_cell.length_b   1.000
_cell.length_c   1.000
_cell.angle_alpha   90.00
_cell.angle_beta   90.00
_cell.angle_gamma   90.00
#
_symmetry.space_group_name_H-M   'P 1'
#
loop_
_entity.id
_entity.type
_entity.pdbx_description
1 polymer ?
#
loop_
_entity_poly.entity_id
_entity_poly.type
_entity_poly.pdbx_seq_one_letter_code
_entity_poly.pdbx_strand_id
1 'polypeptide(L)'
;MYNNFGKKLKNIRKNLSLSQKEVSERAFINIKTLRRIENGNNKIFLDHLVALSNVYKLNLINIFSKHLTFYSEEVEEAINSIEDKLSDMNFTSLNKEIQILEKNLDKTPYISQYFYLIKGIYYLRNIPRDFDNAYKFFIKSLKINNPDYNIENYDKYKYNVLEFRCLKELAILKNYTDGYAKYTEIIDFCNKNILIISSTYISIKINYIIIQMRKAKYQECLKMINNLFNIDTSNLSNYYPYLYFLKYQIYEKLNEQEKANENLNNSLELCDKLNKLNTKKNILNIINNKK
;
A
#
# COMPACT_ATOMS: atom_id res chain seq x y z
N MET A 1 15.47 10.46 16.13
CA MET A 1 14.15 9.80 16.19
C MET A 1 13.42 10.05 17.51
N TYR A 2 13.94 9.60 18.67
CA TYR A 2 13.30 9.76 19.98
C TYR A 2 13.13 11.22 20.44
N ASN A 3 14.08 12.09 20.06
CA ASN A 3 14.06 13.50 20.46
C ASN A 3 12.84 14.27 19.91
N ASN A 4 12.41 13.96 18.68
CA ASN A 4 11.21 14.56 18.08
C ASN A 4 9.93 14.02 18.73
N PHE A 5 9.89 12.72 19.04
CA PHE A 5 8.71 12.14 19.69
C PHE A 5 8.53 12.61 21.14
N GLY A 6 9.62 12.78 21.90
CA GLY A 6 9.58 13.38 23.24
C GLY A 6 8.94 14.78 23.25
N LYS A 7 9.32 15.63 22.29
CA LYS A 7 8.69 16.94 22.09
C LYS A 7 7.19 16.82 21.76
N LYS A 8 6.80 15.83 20.94
CA LYS A 8 5.38 15.57 20.62
C LYS A 8 4.59 15.19 21.88
N LEU A 9 5.12 14.31 22.74
CA LEU A 9 4.50 13.97 24.03
C LEU A 9 4.35 15.20 24.95
N LYS A 10 5.39 16.03 25.03
CA LYS A 10 5.35 17.28 25.80
C LYS A 10 4.25 18.21 25.31
N ASN A 11 4.06 18.32 23.99
CA ASN A 11 3.02 19.15 23.40
C ASN A 11 1.63 18.58 23.69
N ILE A 12 1.42 17.27 23.53
CA ILE A 12 0.16 16.59 23.91
C ILE A 12 -0.19 16.89 25.37
N ARG A 13 0.77 16.71 26.29
CA ARG A 13 0.57 16.99 27.71
C ARG A 13 0.12 18.44 27.94
N LYS A 14 0.81 19.40 27.32
CA LYS A 14 0.49 20.83 27.43
C LYS A 14 -0.88 21.16 26.86
N ASN A 15 -1.28 20.55 25.75
CA ASN A 15 -2.60 20.77 25.15
C ASN A 15 -3.73 20.25 26.03
N LEU A 16 -3.46 19.24 26.85
CA LEU A 16 -4.39 18.74 27.87
C LEU A 16 -4.31 19.53 29.20
N SER A 17 -3.51 20.61 29.25
CA SER A 17 -3.28 21.43 30.43
C SER A 17 -2.78 20.63 31.65
N LEU A 18 -2.04 19.54 31.43
CA LEU A 18 -1.51 18.70 32.49
C LEU A 18 -0.08 19.09 32.87
N SER A 19 0.23 19.11 34.16
CA SER A 19 1.60 19.19 34.67
C SER A 19 2.33 17.85 34.55
N GLN A 20 3.67 17.86 34.58
CA GLN A 20 4.45 16.62 34.64
C GLN A 20 4.17 15.81 35.90
N LYS A 21 3.84 16.48 37.02
CA LYS A 21 3.50 15.83 38.28
C LYS A 21 2.20 15.04 38.18
N GLU A 22 1.14 15.66 37.66
CA GLU A 22 -0.15 14.98 37.49
C GLU A 22 -0.05 13.78 36.54
N VAL A 23 0.70 13.90 35.44
CA VAL A 23 0.90 12.78 34.52
C VAL A 23 1.71 11.67 35.18
N SER A 24 2.77 12.03 35.91
CA SER A 24 3.61 11.08 36.63
C SER A 24 2.79 10.25 37.63
N GLU A 25 1.93 10.92 38.40
CA GLU A 25 1.05 10.28 39.38
C GLU A 25 0.00 9.38 38.70
N ARG A 26 -0.70 9.89 37.67
CA ARG A 26 -1.77 9.14 36.99
C ARG A 26 -1.26 7.98 36.14
N ALA A 27 -0.05 8.09 35.59
CA ALA A 27 0.56 7.04 34.76
C ALA A 27 1.41 6.06 35.58
N PHE A 28 1.60 6.31 36.89
CA PHE A 28 2.55 5.56 37.73
C PHE A 28 3.98 5.53 37.15
N ILE A 29 4.40 6.62 36.51
CA ILE A 29 5.75 6.77 35.93
C ILE A 29 6.52 7.76 36.79
N ASN A 30 7.75 7.44 37.18
CA ASN A 30 8.60 8.38 37.92
C ASN A 30 8.76 9.73 37.19
N ILE A 31 8.56 10.85 37.89
CA ILE A 31 8.58 12.19 37.28
C ILE A 31 9.90 12.51 36.57
N LYS A 32 11.04 12.00 37.06
CA LYS A 32 12.35 12.16 36.40
C LYS A 32 12.38 11.38 35.08
N THR A 33 11.79 10.19 35.04
CA THR A 33 11.65 9.38 33.82
C THR A 33 10.78 10.10 32.80
N LEU A 34 9.61 10.60 33.19
CA LEU A 34 8.73 11.39 32.31
C LEU A 34 9.45 12.62 31.76
N ARG A 35 10.15 13.38 32.61
CA ARG A 35 10.92 14.55 32.18
C ARG A 35 12.00 14.19 31.16
N ARG A 36 12.71 13.07 31.35
CA ARG A 36 13.73 12.61 30.40
C ARG A 36 13.11 12.15 29.08
N ILE A 37 11.96 11.46 29.11
CA ILE A 37 11.20 11.06 27.92
C ILE A 37 10.79 12.30 27.10
N GLU A 38 10.17 13.29 27.73
CA GLU A 38 9.71 14.52 27.06
C GLU A 38 10.85 15.35 26.46
N ASN A 39 12.05 15.27 27.06
CA ASN A 39 13.24 15.93 26.56
C ASN A 39 14.03 15.07 25.55
N GLY A 40 13.54 13.88 25.20
CA GLY A 40 14.21 12.99 24.24
C GLY A 40 15.48 12.30 24.76
N ASN A 41 15.75 12.41 26.06
CA ASN A 41 16.95 11.91 26.72
C ASN A 41 16.77 10.52 27.33
N ASN A 42 15.67 9.83 27.02
CA ASN A 42 15.43 8.46 27.47
C ASN A 42 14.76 7.62 26.40
N LYS A 43 15.03 6.31 26.42
CA LYS A 43 14.31 5.34 25.62
C LYS A 43 12.87 5.22 26.14
N ILE A 44 11.92 5.15 25.22
CA ILE A 44 10.51 4.95 25.53
C ILE A 44 10.21 3.47 25.35
N PHE A 45 9.75 2.82 26.43
CA PHE A 45 9.31 1.43 26.41
C PHE A 45 7.82 1.34 26.11
N LEU A 46 7.37 0.16 25.68
CA LEU A 46 5.97 -0.08 25.35
C LEU A 46 5.06 0.20 26.56
N ASP A 47 5.47 -0.24 27.75
CA ASP A 47 4.72 -0.02 29.00
C ASP A 47 4.54 1.47 29.31
N HIS A 48 5.54 2.30 29.01
CA HIS A 48 5.39 3.76 29.13
C HIS A 48 4.34 4.30 28.17
N LEU A 49 4.29 3.81 26.93
CA LEU A 49 3.29 4.22 25.94
C LEU A 49 1.89 3.80 26.39
N VAL A 50 1.71 2.59 26.90
CA VAL A 50 0.43 2.09 27.44
C VAL A 50 -0.04 2.96 28.60
N ALA A 51 0.83 3.20 29.59
CA ALA A 51 0.49 3.98 30.77
C ALA A 51 0.14 5.44 30.39
N LEU A 52 0.96 6.08 29.57
CA LEU A 52 0.71 7.46 29.11
C LEU A 52 -0.52 7.55 28.20
N SER A 53 -0.83 6.50 27.43
CA SER A 53 -2.04 6.43 26.59
C SER A 53 -3.31 6.62 27.41
N ASN A 54 -3.39 5.98 28.58
CA ASN A 54 -4.54 6.09 29.46
C ASN A 54 -4.71 7.50 30.05
N VAL A 55 -3.59 8.19 30.31
CA VAL A 55 -3.59 9.56 30.83
C VAL A 55 -3.91 10.58 29.74
N TYR A 56 -3.29 10.45 28.58
CA TYR A 56 -3.47 11.38 27.46
C TYR A 56 -4.72 11.11 26.62
N LYS A 57 -5.43 9.99 26.86
CA LYS A 57 -6.63 9.60 26.10
C LYS A 57 -6.35 9.46 24.59
N LEU A 58 -5.15 9.03 24.25
CA LEU A 58 -4.67 8.84 22.88
C LEU A 58 -3.99 7.48 22.76
N ASN A 59 -4.09 6.83 21.60
CA ASN A 59 -3.32 5.61 21.31
C ASN A 59 -1.87 5.99 20.92
N LEU A 60 -1.00 6.13 21.93
CA LEU A 60 0.38 6.54 21.76
C LEU A 60 1.23 5.45 21.11
N ILE A 61 0.83 4.18 21.21
CA ILE A 61 1.50 3.08 20.48
C ILE A 61 1.35 3.31 18.97
N ASN A 62 0.13 3.59 18.52
CA ASN A 62 -0.13 3.90 17.12
C ASN A 62 0.62 5.18 16.68
N ILE A 63 0.54 6.26 17.46
CA ILE A 63 1.23 7.52 17.13
C ILE A 63 2.75 7.32 17.09
N PHE A 64 3.31 6.54 18.02
CA PHE A 64 4.74 6.23 18.03
C PHE A 64 5.14 5.38 16.83
N SER A 65 4.36 4.35 16.51
CA SER A 65 4.58 3.50 15.32
C SER A 65 4.58 4.31 14.03
N LYS A 66 3.60 5.21 13.86
CA LYS A 66 3.56 6.15 12.74
C LYS A 66 4.80 7.05 12.69
N HIS A 67 5.20 7.60 13.84
CA HIS A 67 6.41 8.43 13.94
C HIS A 67 7.69 7.67 13.58
N LEU A 68 7.78 6.38 13.94
CA LEU A 68 8.89 5.52 13.55
C LEU A 68 8.89 5.18 12.06
N THR A 69 7.72 5.08 11.45
CA THR A 69 7.56 4.67 10.04
C THR A 69 7.73 5.84 9.09
N PHE A 70 6.98 6.92 9.31
CA PHE A 70 6.89 8.06 8.42
C PHE A 70 7.85 9.20 8.75
N TYR A 71 8.44 9.20 9.95
CA TYR A 71 9.38 10.24 10.44
C TYR A 71 8.79 11.65 10.63
N SER A 72 7.91 12.12 9.74
CA SER A 72 7.20 13.40 9.83
C SER A 72 5.78 13.29 9.28
N GLU A 73 4.93 14.25 9.66
CA GLU A 73 3.54 14.36 9.16
C GLU A 73 3.52 14.66 7.66
N GLU A 74 4.44 15.49 7.16
CA GLU A 74 4.58 15.78 5.71
C GLU A 74 4.84 14.52 4.88
N VAL A 75 5.65 13.58 5.38
CA VAL A 75 5.90 12.31 4.70
C VAL A 75 4.68 11.39 4.76
N GLU A 76 3.98 11.33 5.90
CA GLU A 76 2.73 10.57 6.03
C GLU A 76 1.67 11.07 5.03
N GLU A 77 1.50 12.40 4.92
CA GLU A 77 0.59 13.03 3.96
C GLU A 77 0.99 12.75 2.50
N ALA A 78 2.28 12.82 2.18
CA ALA A 78 2.78 12.49 0.85
C ALA A 78 2.49 11.03 0.47
N ILE A 79 2.69 10.09 1.39
CA ILE A 79 2.38 8.66 1.18
C ILE A 79 0.88 8.46 0.98
N ASN A 80 0.04 9.04 1.85
CA ASN A 80 -1.41 8.93 1.72
C ASN A 80 -1.91 9.48 0.37
N SER A 81 -1.40 10.65 -0.04
CA SER A 81 -1.73 11.25 -1.33
C SER A 81 -1.30 10.37 -2.52
N ILE A 82 -0.14 9.71 -2.42
CA ILE A 82 0.29 8.73 -3.42
C ILE A 82 -0.69 7.56 -3.47
N GLU A 83 -1.06 6.97 -2.33
CA GLU A 83 -1.98 5.81 -2.30
C GLU A 83 -3.35 6.16 -2.90
N ASP A 84 -3.88 7.35 -2.63
CA ASP A 84 -5.13 7.83 -3.22
C ASP A 84 -5.01 7.92 -4.75
N LYS A 85 -3.92 8.52 -5.26
CA LYS A 85 -3.67 8.61 -6.71
C LYS A 85 -3.47 7.25 -7.37
N LEU A 86 -2.72 6.35 -6.74
CA LEU A 86 -2.51 4.99 -7.25
C LEU A 86 -3.83 4.21 -7.32
N SER A 87 -4.70 4.38 -6.32
CA SER A 87 -6.00 3.70 -6.27
C SER A 87 -6.95 4.14 -7.38
N ASP A 88 -6.77 5.36 -7.92
CA ASP A 88 -7.49 5.83 -9.11
C ASP A 88 -6.67 5.65 -10.41
N MET A 89 -5.52 4.98 -10.39
CA MET A 89 -4.65 4.85 -11.58
C MET A 89 -4.12 6.19 -12.13
N ASN A 90 -4.01 7.21 -11.28
CA ASN A 90 -3.47 8.52 -11.64
C ASN A 90 -1.95 8.57 -11.39
N PHE A 91 -1.17 8.07 -12.35
CA PHE A 91 0.29 7.95 -12.21
C PHE A 91 1.08 9.21 -12.61
N THR A 92 0.47 10.12 -13.37
CA THR A 92 1.14 11.30 -13.93
C THR A 92 1.35 12.42 -12.92
N SER A 93 0.58 12.41 -11.83
CA SER A 93 0.55 13.50 -10.84
C SER A 93 1.38 13.23 -9.58
N LEU A 94 2.34 12.30 -9.60
CA LEU A 94 3.09 11.85 -8.41
C LEU A 94 4.36 12.67 -8.09
N ASN A 95 4.78 13.58 -8.97
CA ASN A 95 6.09 14.25 -8.87
C ASN A 95 6.31 14.99 -7.55
N LYS A 96 5.29 15.71 -7.08
CA LYS A 96 5.38 16.51 -5.84
C LYS A 96 5.65 15.62 -4.63
N GLU A 97 4.89 14.53 -4.49
CA GLU A 97 5.04 13.61 -3.36
C GLU A 97 6.35 12.82 -3.45
N ILE A 98 6.77 12.42 -4.66
CA ILE A 98 8.06 11.77 -4.88
C ILE A 98 9.22 12.65 -4.40
N GLN A 99 9.18 13.97 -4.64
CA GLN A 99 10.21 14.89 -4.16
C GLN A 99 10.27 14.98 -2.62
N ILE A 100 9.12 14.91 -1.94
CA ILE A 100 9.06 14.88 -0.47
C ILE A 100 9.73 13.61 0.06
N LEU A 101 9.43 12.47 -0.56
CA LEU A 101 10.06 11.19 -0.20
C LEU A 101 11.57 11.19 -0.47
N GLU A 102 12.01 11.75 -1.60
CA GLU A 102 13.42 11.83 -1.98
C GLU A 102 14.25 12.62 -0.97
N LYS A 103 13.73 13.75 -0.48
CA LYS A 103 14.37 14.56 0.57
C LYS A 103 14.50 13.84 1.91
N ASN A 104 13.72 12.79 2.13
CA ASN A 104 13.66 12.05 3.39
C ASN A 104 14.10 10.58 3.24
N LEU A 105 14.77 10.23 2.14
CA LEU A 105 15.15 8.87 1.80
C LEU A 105 15.94 8.18 2.92
N ASP A 106 16.84 8.92 3.57
CA ASP A 106 17.76 8.45 4.61
C ASP A 106 17.13 8.34 6.01
N LYS A 107 15.85 8.71 6.19
CA LYS A 107 15.24 8.79 7.52
C LYS A 107 14.78 7.45 8.07
N THR A 108 14.21 6.59 7.22
CA THR A 108 13.79 5.24 7.60
C THR A 108 13.96 4.28 6.42
N PRO A 109 14.24 2.98 6.65
CA PRO A 109 14.23 1.97 5.59
C PRO A 109 12.90 1.89 4.85
N TYR A 110 11.79 2.13 5.56
CA TYR A 110 10.45 2.16 4.98
C TYR A 110 10.31 3.27 3.94
N ILE A 111 10.76 4.50 4.24
CA ILE A 111 10.70 5.63 3.29
C ILE A 111 11.58 5.35 2.08
N SER A 112 12.80 4.85 2.28
CA SER A 112 13.68 4.41 1.18
C SER A 112 12.99 3.38 0.28
N GLN A 113 12.40 2.33 0.88
CA GLN A 113 11.78 1.23 0.13
C GLN A 113 10.54 1.70 -0.62
N TYR A 114 9.72 2.53 0.03
CA TYR A 114 8.51 3.10 -0.56
C TYR A 114 8.84 4.06 -1.70
N PHE A 115 9.82 4.96 -1.52
CA PHE A 115 10.29 5.84 -2.58
C PHE A 115 10.69 5.07 -3.84
N TYR A 116 11.53 4.04 -3.70
CA TYR A 116 11.98 3.24 -4.84
C TYR A 116 10.82 2.47 -5.50
N LEU A 117 9.87 1.94 -4.72
CA LEU A 117 8.65 1.33 -5.28
C LEU A 117 7.88 2.35 -6.14
N ILE A 118 7.62 3.54 -5.62
CA ILE A 118 6.81 4.56 -6.31
C ILE A 118 7.54 5.10 -7.54
N LYS A 119 8.85 5.35 -7.47
CA LYS A 119 9.67 5.68 -8.63
C LYS A 119 9.60 4.61 -9.71
N GLY A 120 9.66 3.34 -9.33
CA GLY A 120 9.51 2.22 -10.26
C GLY A 120 8.14 2.20 -10.93
N ILE A 121 7.06 2.39 -10.16
CA ILE A 121 5.68 2.49 -10.69
C ILE A 121 5.55 3.68 -11.65
N TYR A 122 6.11 4.83 -11.28
CA TYR A 122 6.11 6.04 -12.11
C TYR A 122 6.69 5.76 -13.50
N TYR A 123 7.89 5.16 -13.58
CA TYR A 123 8.52 4.83 -14.86
C TYR A 123 7.80 3.71 -15.62
N LEU A 124 7.21 2.74 -14.91
CA LEU A 124 6.46 1.63 -15.52
C LEU A 124 5.16 2.11 -16.18
N ARG A 125 4.48 3.10 -15.58
CA ARG A 125 3.10 3.47 -15.96
C ARG A 125 3.00 4.77 -16.74
N ASN A 126 3.93 5.72 -16.56
CA ASN A 126 3.90 6.96 -17.33
C ASN A 126 4.32 6.76 -18.78
N ILE A 127 3.94 7.73 -19.61
CA ILE A 127 4.25 7.76 -21.04
C ILE A 127 5.21 8.93 -21.29
N PRO A 128 6.35 8.71 -21.97
CA PRO A 128 6.86 7.42 -22.43
C PRO A 128 7.26 6.50 -21.27
N ARG A 129 7.07 5.18 -21.46
CA ARG A 129 7.47 4.18 -20.47
C ARG A 129 8.97 3.97 -20.49
N ASP A 130 9.55 3.76 -19.32
CA ASP A 130 10.98 3.51 -19.14
C ASP A 130 11.16 2.25 -18.30
N PHE A 131 11.23 1.09 -18.97
CA PHE A 131 11.30 -0.20 -18.29
C PHE A 131 12.64 -0.43 -17.59
N ASP A 132 13.74 0.13 -18.10
CA ASP A 132 15.06 -0.02 -17.49
C ASP A 132 15.13 0.70 -16.15
N ASN A 133 14.65 1.95 -16.09
CA ASN A 133 14.57 2.66 -14.83
C ASN A 133 13.55 2.03 -13.89
N ALA A 134 12.39 1.59 -14.40
CA ALA A 134 11.41 0.89 -13.58
C ALA A 134 12.02 -0.35 -12.90
N TYR A 135 12.72 -1.20 -13.67
CA TYR A 135 13.41 -2.39 -13.17
C TYR A 135 14.46 -2.00 -12.12
N LYS A 136 15.35 -1.05 -12.44
CA LYS A 136 16.39 -0.57 -11.53
C LYS A 136 15.82 -0.11 -10.19
N PHE A 137 14.71 0.62 -10.20
CA PHE A 137 14.07 1.11 -8.97
C PHE A 137 13.40 -0.01 -8.17
N PHE A 138 12.73 -0.97 -8.82
CA PHE A 138 12.19 -2.13 -8.12
C PHE A 138 13.29 -2.99 -7.47
N ILE A 139 14.39 -3.25 -8.17
CA ILE A 139 15.54 -3.97 -7.60
C ILE A 139 16.10 -3.22 -6.39
N LYS A 140 16.26 -1.90 -6.47
CA LYS A 140 16.72 -1.09 -5.32
C LYS A 140 15.77 -1.19 -4.12
N SER A 141 14.46 -1.19 -4.34
CA SER A 141 13.46 -1.33 -3.27
C SER A 141 13.61 -2.67 -2.53
N LEU A 142 13.73 -3.78 -3.27
CA LEU A 142 13.86 -5.13 -2.69
C LEU A 142 15.21 -5.35 -2.00
N LYS A 143 16.28 -4.74 -2.52
CA LYS A 143 17.63 -4.85 -1.95
C LYS A 143 17.82 -4.18 -0.59
N ILE A 144 16.89 -3.32 -0.15
CA ILE A 144 16.98 -2.68 1.16
C ILE A 144 16.99 -3.71 2.30
N ASN A 145 16.16 -4.75 2.22
CA ASN A 145 16.15 -5.82 3.22
C ASN A 145 16.77 -7.13 2.70
N ASN A 146 16.97 -7.25 1.39
CA ASN A 146 17.51 -8.45 0.75
C ASN A 146 18.70 -8.08 -0.16
N PRO A 147 19.89 -7.77 0.37
CA PRO A 147 21.01 -7.18 -0.40
C PRO A 147 21.40 -7.96 -1.66
N ASP A 148 21.35 -9.30 -1.59
CA ASP A 148 21.69 -10.22 -2.67
C ASP A 148 20.52 -10.52 -3.63
N TYR A 149 19.39 -9.81 -3.46
CA TYR A 149 18.21 -10.02 -4.29
C TYR A 149 18.51 -9.77 -5.76
N ASN A 150 18.06 -10.70 -6.59
CA ASN A 150 17.87 -10.54 -8.01
C ASN A 150 16.59 -11.28 -8.42
N ILE A 151 16.17 -11.12 -9.67
CA ILE A 151 14.89 -11.70 -10.09
C ILE A 151 14.94 -13.23 -10.23
N GLU A 152 16.13 -13.84 -10.33
CA GLU A 152 16.27 -15.30 -10.46
C GLU A 152 16.31 -16.02 -9.10
N ASN A 153 16.41 -15.29 -7.99
CA ASN A 153 16.42 -15.86 -6.65
C ASN A 153 15.29 -15.34 -5.75
N TYR A 154 14.25 -14.76 -6.34
CA TYR A 154 13.14 -14.15 -5.61
C TYR A 154 12.42 -15.14 -4.67
N ASP A 155 12.35 -16.41 -5.02
CA ASP A 155 11.69 -17.45 -4.24
C ASP A 155 12.44 -17.84 -2.95
N LYS A 156 13.69 -17.38 -2.77
CA LYS A 156 14.53 -17.70 -1.61
C LYS A 156 14.28 -16.80 -0.38
N TYR A 157 13.51 -15.73 -0.53
CA TYR A 157 13.33 -14.73 0.53
C TYR A 157 11.92 -14.77 1.15
N LYS A 158 11.83 -14.22 2.36
CA LYS A 158 10.55 -13.90 3.00
C LYS A 158 10.28 -12.41 2.81
N TYR A 159 9.04 -12.08 2.49
CA TYR A 159 8.67 -10.73 2.09
C TYR A 159 7.68 -10.10 3.05
N ASN A 160 7.91 -8.82 3.34
CA ASN A 160 6.90 -7.96 3.94
C ASN A 160 5.90 -7.48 2.87
N VAL A 161 4.84 -6.79 3.30
CA VAL A 161 3.77 -6.30 2.42
C VAL A 161 4.29 -5.39 1.30
N LEU A 162 5.22 -4.48 1.61
CA LEU A 162 5.76 -3.53 0.63
C LEU A 162 6.61 -4.24 -0.42
N GLU A 163 7.35 -5.26 -0.02
CA GLU A 163 8.14 -6.09 -0.92
C GLU A 163 7.27 -6.95 -1.83
N PHE A 164 6.15 -7.49 -1.32
CA PHE A 164 5.16 -8.16 -2.17
C PHE A 164 4.54 -7.22 -3.20
N ARG A 165 4.30 -5.95 -2.86
CA ARG A 165 3.88 -4.94 -3.86
C ARG A 165 4.95 -4.77 -4.94
N CYS A 166 6.22 -4.69 -4.53
CA CYS A 166 7.32 -4.54 -5.46
C CYS A 166 7.49 -5.76 -6.37
N LEU A 167 7.44 -6.98 -5.85
CA LEU A 167 7.45 -8.21 -6.64
C LEU A 167 6.31 -8.26 -7.65
N LYS A 168 5.09 -7.88 -7.24
CA LYS A 168 3.93 -7.81 -8.13
C LYS A 168 4.15 -6.80 -9.27
N GLU A 169 4.67 -5.59 -8.99
CA GLU A 169 4.97 -4.63 -10.04
C GLU A 169 6.13 -5.08 -10.95
N LEU A 170 7.14 -5.73 -10.39
CA LEU A 170 8.24 -6.35 -11.15
C LEU A 170 7.73 -7.46 -12.08
N ALA A 171 6.79 -8.29 -11.61
CA ALA A 171 6.13 -9.28 -12.45
C ALA A 171 5.40 -8.61 -13.62
N ILE A 172 4.66 -7.51 -13.37
CA ILE A 172 3.95 -6.77 -14.43
C ILE A 172 4.95 -6.16 -15.43
N LEU A 173 6.08 -5.63 -14.96
CA LEU A 173 7.17 -5.21 -15.83
C LEU A 173 7.64 -6.35 -16.72
N LYS A 174 7.87 -7.55 -16.15
CA LYS A 174 8.28 -8.72 -16.91
C LYS A 174 7.25 -9.18 -17.94
N ASN A 175 5.96 -9.00 -17.68
CA ASN A 175 4.94 -9.23 -18.70
C ASN A 175 5.11 -8.32 -19.93
N TYR A 176 5.66 -7.10 -19.77
CA TYR A 176 5.94 -6.21 -20.89
C TYR A 176 7.27 -6.49 -21.60
N THR A 177 8.29 -6.99 -20.89
CA THR A 177 9.66 -7.12 -21.43
C THR A 177 10.06 -8.54 -21.80
N ASP A 178 9.69 -9.53 -20.98
CA ASP A 178 10.20 -10.91 -21.04
C ASP A 178 9.08 -11.94 -21.33
N GLY A 179 7.84 -11.46 -21.39
CA GLY A 179 6.66 -12.26 -21.70
C GLY A 179 5.92 -12.81 -20.48
N TYR A 180 4.89 -13.61 -20.76
CA TYR A 180 3.85 -13.97 -19.80
C TYR A 180 4.25 -15.05 -18.78
N ALA A 181 5.28 -15.86 -19.08
CA ALA A 181 5.73 -16.96 -18.23
C ALA A 181 6.24 -16.46 -16.87
N LYS A 182 7.24 -15.56 -16.88
CA LYS A 182 7.82 -15.01 -15.64
C LYS A 182 6.81 -14.19 -14.82
N TYR A 183 5.89 -13.49 -15.49
CA TYR A 183 4.77 -12.84 -14.82
C TYR A 183 3.91 -13.83 -14.04
N THR A 184 3.56 -14.96 -14.67
CA THR A 184 2.73 -15.99 -14.03
C THR A 184 3.45 -16.63 -12.85
N GLU A 185 4.73 -16.99 -13.04
CA GLU A 185 5.59 -17.59 -12.02
C GLU A 185 5.66 -16.74 -10.73
N ILE A 186 5.94 -15.43 -10.87
CA ILE A 186 6.07 -14.51 -9.73
C ILE A 186 4.70 -14.25 -9.08
N ILE A 187 3.64 -14.05 -9.87
CA ILE A 187 2.30 -13.82 -9.29
C ILE A 187 1.80 -15.05 -8.55
N ASP A 188 2.03 -16.26 -9.06
CA ASP A 188 1.67 -17.51 -8.39
C ASP A 188 2.42 -17.66 -7.05
N PHE A 189 3.70 -17.33 -7.01
CA PHE A 189 4.47 -17.27 -5.77
C PHE A 189 3.91 -16.25 -4.78
N CYS A 190 3.67 -15.01 -5.23
CA CYS A 190 3.08 -13.95 -4.40
C CYS A 190 1.74 -14.39 -3.82
N ASN A 191 0.87 -14.97 -4.65
CA ASN A 191 -0.47 -15.44 -4.28
C ASN A 191 -0.47 -16.54 -3.20
N LYS A 192 0.56 -17.39 -3.18
CA LYS A 192 0.71 -18.46 -2.17
C LYS A 192 1.24 -17.94 -0.84
N ASN A 193 2.04 -16.87 -0.85
CA ASN A 193 2.81 -16.43 0.32
C ASN A 193 2.29 -15.13 0.97
N ILE A 194 1.41 -14.38 0.30
CA ILE A 194 0.85 -13.14 0.86
C ILE A 194 -0.21 -13.40 1.95
N LEU A 195 -0.11 -12.67 3.05
CA LEU A 195 -1.09 -12.70 4.14
C LEU A 195 -2.36 -11.91 3.81
N ILE A 196 -3.52 -12.39 4.27
CA ILE A 196 -4.87 -11.82 4.04
C ILE A 196 -5.12 -10.53 4.87
N ILE A 197 -4.08 -9.88 5.37
CA ILE A 197 -4.20 -8.72 6.27
C ILE A 197 -3.98 -7.37 5.56
N SER A 198 -3.70 -7.36 4.26
CA SER A 198 -3.30 -6.14 3.55
C SER A 198 -4.03 -5.96 2.23
N SER A 199 -4.26 -4.72 1.82
CA SER A 199 -4.80 -4.39 0.48
C SER A 199 -3.94 -4.91 -0.68
N THR A 200 -2.66 -5.20 -0.41
CA THR A 200 -1.74 -5.84 -1.36
C THR A 200 -2.22 -7.24 -1.74
N TYR A 201 -2.82 -7.98 -0.79
CA TYR A 201 -3.46 -9.27 -1.03
C TYR A 201 -4.48 -9.18 -2.16
N ILE A 202 -5.38 -8.19 -2.11
CA ILE A 202 -6.42 -7.99 -3.13
C ILE A 202 -5.77 -7.74 -4.49
N SER A 203 -4.78 -6.85 -4.55
CA SER A 203 -4.09 -6.52 -5.80
C SER A 203 -3.36 -7.72 -6.43
N ILE A 204 -2.77 -8.61 -5.61
CA ILE A 204 -2.14 -9.85 -6.06
C ILE A 204 -3.20 -10.84 -6.53
N LYS A 205 -4.30 -10.99 -5.78
CA LYS A 205 -5.43 -11.86 -6.15
C LYS A 205 -6.04 -11.45 -7.47
N ILE A 206 -6.21 -10.16 -7.72
CA ILE A 206 -6.67 -9.62 -9.01
C ILE A 206 -5.75 -10.06 -10.14
N ASN A 207 -4.43 -9.92 -9.98
CA ASN A 207 -3.47 -10.38 -11.00
C ASN A 207 -3.52 -11.89 -11.21
N TYR A 208 -3.67 -12.66 -10.13
CA TYR A 208 -3.83 -14.11 -10.21
C TYR A 208 -5.15 -14.50 -10.90
N ILE A 209 -6.26 -13.79 -10.65
CA ILE A 209 -7.53 -13.98 -11.36
C ILE A 209 -7.35 -13.71 -12.85
N ILE A 210 -6.66 -12.63 -13.24
CA ILE A 210 -6.34 -12.35 -14.65
C ILE A 210 -5.57 -13.53 -15.29
N ILE A 211 -4.66 -14.15 -14.55
CA ILE A 211 -3.96 -15.36 -15.01
C ILE A 211 -4.93 -16.52 -15.24
N GLN A 212 -5.81 -16.80 -14.28
CA GLN A 212 -6.79 -17.90 -14.41
C GLN A 212 -7.82 -17.63 -15.52
N MET A 213 -8.19 -16.38 -15.75
CA MET A 213 -9.06 -15.98 -16.87
C MET A 213 -8.43 -16.34 -18.22
N ARG A 214 -7.11 -16.12 -18.40
CA ARG A 214 -6.40 -16.53 -19.63
C ARG A 214 -6.35 -18.05 -19.81
N LYS A 215 -6.44 -18.81 -18.70
CA LYS A 215 -6.58 -20.27 -18.69
C LYS A 215 -8.04 -20.73 -18.86
N ALA A 216 -8.96 -19.82 -19.21
CA ALA A 216 -10.40 -20.07 -19.36
C ALA A 216 -11.11 -20.63 -18.12
N LYS A 217 -10.55 -20.41 -16.92
CA LYS A 217 -11.14 -20.87 -15.64
C LYS A 217 -12.17 -19.89 -15.09
N TYR A 218 -13.16 -19.53 -15.90
CA TYR A 218 -14.08 -18.43 -15.64
C TYR A 218 -14.92 -18.62 -14.37
N GLN A 219 -15.48 -19.81 -14.15
CA GLN A 219 -16.29 -20.11 -12.96
C GLN A 219 -15.48 -20.07 -11.66
N GLU A 220 -14.23 -20.55 -11.69
CA GLU A 220 -13.30 -20.43 -10.56
C GLU A 220 -12.99 -18.95 -10.28
N CYS A 221 -12.76 -18.16 -11.32
CA CYS A 221 -12.52 -16.71 -11.18
C CYS A 221 -13.69 -15.99 -10.51
N LEU A 222 -14.94 -16.30 -10.88
CA LEU A 222 -16.12 -15.71 -10.23
C LEU A 222 -16.18 -16.06 -8.75
N LYS A 223 -15.92 -17.33 -8.38
CA LYS A 223 -15.85 -17.75 -6.97
C LYS A 223 -14.77 -16.98 -6.21
N MET A 224 -13.60 -16.82 -6.82
CA MET A 224 -12.50 -16.04 -6.22
C MET A 224 -12.89 -14.58 -6.01
N ILE A 225 -13.50 -13.93 -7.01
CA ILE A 225 -13.94 -12.53 -6.89
C ILE A 225 -15.01 -12.39 -5.79
N ASN A 226 -16.00 -13.29 -5.74
CA ASN A 226 -17.03 -13.27 -4.71
C ASN A 226 -16.45 -13.43 -3.31
N ASN A 227 -15.42 -14.26 -3.14
CA ASN A 227 -14.71 -14.39 -1.87
C ASN A 227 -13.98 -13.10 -1.47
N LEU A 228 -13.46 -12.32 -2.43
CA LEU A 228 -12.80 -11.05 -2.14
C LEU A 228 -13.75 -9.99 -1.56
N PHE A 229 -15.03 -9.99 -1.97
CA PHE A 229 -16.03 -9.07 -1.42
C PHE A 229 -16.33 -9.32 0.06
N ASN A 230 -16.04 -10.51 0.57
CA ASN A 230 -16.27 -10.90 1.96
C ASN A 230 -15.07 -10.65 2.88
N ILE A 231 -13.97 -10.09 2.36
CA ILE A 231 -12.76 -9.86 3.14
C ILE A 231 -12.84 -8.51 3.83
N ASP A 232 -12.78 -8.49 5.17
CA ASP A 232 -12.66 -7.25 5.93
C ASP A 232 -11.21 -6.77 5.92
N THR A 233 -10.87 -5.94 4.93
CA THR A 233 -9.56 -5.27 4.85
C THR A 233 -9.75 -3.79 4.57
N SER A 234 -8.89 -2.98 5.17
CA SER A 234 -8.85 -1.54 4.90
C SER A 234 -8.64 -1.32 3.39
N ASN A 235 -9.42 -0.39 2.84
CA ASN A 235 -9.36 0.03 1.44
C ASN A 235 -9.81 -1.02 0.40
N LEU A 236 -10.50 -2.10 0.79
CA LEU A 236 -11.10 -3.03 -0.18
C LEU A 236 -12.07 -2.31 -1.15
N SER A 237 -12.81 -1.32 -0.65
CA SER A 237 -13.76 -0.52 -1.45
C SER A 237 -13.12 0.13 -2.67
N ASN A 238 -11.83 0.51 -2.60
CA ASN A 238 -11.09 1.07 -3.73
C ASN A 238 -10.97 0.10 -4.91
N TYR A 239 -11.05 -1.22 -4.66
CA TYR A 239 -10.96 -2.24 -5.70
C TYR A 239 -12.31 -2.68 -6.25
N TYR A 240 -13.43 -2.34 -5.59
CA TYR A 240 -14.76 -2.77 -6.03
C TYR A 240 -15.08 -2.41 -7.48
N PRO A 241 -14.82 -1.17 -7.97
CA PRO A 241 -15.08 -0.87 -9.37
C PRO A 241 -14.37 -1.87 -10.29
N TYR A 242 -13.09 -2.14 -10.03
CA TYR A 242 -12.32 -3.07 -10.86
C TYR A 242 -12.77 -4.53 -10.71
N LEU A 243 -13.17 -4.98 -9.51
CA LEU A 243 -13.69 -6.34 -9.31
C LEU A 243 -15.02 -6.56 -10.06
N TYR A 244 -15.92 -5.58 -10.06
CA TYR A 244 -17.13 -5.62 -10.88
C TYR A 244 -16.81 -5.60 -12.38
N PHE A 245 -15.83 -4.80 -12.80
CA PHE A 245 -15.36 -4.82 -14.19
C PHE A 245 -14.79 -6.19 -14.61
N LEU A 246 -14.04 -6.87 -13.74
CA LEU A 246 -13.58 -8.24 -14.00
C LEU A 246 -14.75 -9.22 -14.12
N LYS A 247 -15.79 -9.11 -13.28
CA LYS A 247 -17.01 -9.92 -13.43
C LYS A 247 -17.69 -9.68 -14.76
N TYR A 248 -17.80 -8.43 -15.21
CA TYR A 248 -18.29 -8.09 -16.55
C TYR A 248 -17.51 -8.84 -17.63
N GLN A 249 -16.17 -8.75 -17.62
CA GLN A 249 -15.33 -9.43 -18.61
C GLN A 249 -15.49 -10.95 -18.58
N ILE A 250 -15.69 -11.54 -17.40
CA ILE A 250 -15.90 -12.98 -17.26
C ILE A 250 -17.27 -13.39 -17.80
N TYR A 251 -18.34 -12.65 -17.47
CA TYR A 251 -19.69 -12.95 -17.96
C TYR A 251 -19.83 -12.76 -19.48
N GLU A 252 -19.09 -11.83 -20.09
CA GLU A 252 -18.98 -11.77 -21.56
C GLU A 252 -18.41 -13.08 -22.13
N LYS A 253 -17.38 -13.66 -21.49
CA LYS A 253 -16.78 -14.94 -21.95
C LYS A 253 -17.69 -16.14 -21.71
N LEU A 254 -18.66 -16.03 -20.82
CA LEU A 254 -19.67 -17.06 -20.55
C LEU A 254 -20.95 -16.86 -21.37
N ASN A 255 -21.03 -15.82 -22.22
CA ASN A 255 -22.22 -15.43 -22.96
C ASN A 255 -23.44 -15.10 -22.07
N GLU A 256 -23.21 -14.59 -20.85
CA GLU A 256 -24.25 -14.20 -19.89
C GLU A 256 -24.47 -12.68 -19.93
N GLN A 257 -25.05 -12.17 -21.03
CA GLN A 257 -25.08 -10.73 -21.34
C GLN A 257 -25.78 -9.86 -20.28
N GLU A 258 -26.88 -10.34 -19.69
CA GLU A 258 -27.61 -9.59 -18.66
C GLU A 258 -26.72 -9.32 -17.44
N LYS A 259 -26.07 -10.37 -16.93
CA LYS A 259 -25.13 -10.24 -15.80
C LYS A 259 -23.89 -9.43 -16.17
N ALA A 260 -23.40 -9.55 -17.41
CA ALA A 260 -22.28 -8.75 -17.89
C ALA A 260 -22.63 -7.25 -17.80
N ASN A 261 -23.77 -6.85 -18.35
CA ASN A 261 -24.24 -5.46 -18.34
C ASN A 261 -24.47 -4.94 -16.92
N GLU A 262 -25.08 -5.74 -16.05
CA GLU A 262 -25.29 -5.39 -14.63
C GLU A 262 -23.95 -5.09 -13.93
N ASN A 263 -22.96 -5.96 -14.10
CA ASN A 263 -21.65 -5.79 -13.46
C ASN A 263 -20.85 -4.61 -14.05
N LEU A 264 -21.03 -4.31 -15.34
CA LEU A 264 -20.45 -3.10 -15.93
C LEU A 264 -21.08 -1.83 -15.34
N ASN A 265 -22.40 -1.78 -15.22
CA ASN A 265 -23.10 -0.65 -14.62
C ASN A 265 -22.67 -0.43 -13.17
N ASN A 266 -22.63 -1.50 -12.37
CA ASN A 266 -22.13 -1.46 -10.99
C ASN A 266 -20.70 -0.92 -10.92
N SER A 267 -19.82 -1.37 -11.83
CA SER A 267 -18.45 -0.88 -11.92
C SER A 267 -18.38 0.62 -12.18
N LEU A 268 -19.17 1.14 -13.12
CA LEU A 268 -19.14 2.55 -13.52
C LEU A 268 -19.77 3.44 -12.44
N GLU A 269 -20.90 3.03 -11.87
CA GLU A 269 -21.54 3.76 -10.77
C GLU A 269 -20.63 3.85 -9.54
N LEU A 270 -19.93 2.76 -9.19
CA LEU A 270 -19.01 2.77 -8.08
C LEU A 270 -17.80 3.66 -8.34
N CYS A 271 -17.34 3.79 -9.60
CA CYS A 271 -16.34 4.79 -9.92
C CYS A 271 -16.83 6.19 -9.59
N ASP A 272 -18.08 6.54 -9.92
CA ASP A 272 -18.63 7.86 -9.62
C ASP A 272 -18.80 8.06 -8.10
N LYS A 273 -19.38 7.09 -7.40
CA LYS A 273 -19.61 7.15 -5.93
C LYS A 273 -18.31 7.26 -5.14
N LEU A 274 -17.22 6.66 -5.64
CA LEU A 274 -15.91 6.65 -4.99
C LEU A 274 -14.92 7.68 -5.59
N ASN A 275 -15.39 8.55 -6.49
CA ASN A 275 -14.58 9.55 -7.18
C ASN A 275 -13.33 8.96 -7.89
N LYS A 276 -13.50 7.81 -8.54
CA LYS A 276 -12.45 7.10 -9.31
C LYS A 276 -12.54 7.42 -10.81
N LEU A 277 -12.36 8.70 -11.15
CA LEU A 277 -12.59 9.22 -12.50
C LEU A 277 -11.61 8.65 -13.54
N ASN A 278 -10.34 8.48 -13.18
CA ASN A 278 -9.34 7.92 -14.08
C ASN A 278 -9.56 6.41 -14.29
N THR A 279 -9.97 5.71 -13.23
CA THR A 279 -10.38 4.30 -13.33
C THR A 279 -11.57 4.13 -14.29
N LYS A 280 -12.60 4.98 -14.15
CA LYS A 280 -13.76 5.00 -15.05
C LYS A 280 -13.35 5.22 -16.50
N LYS A 281 -12.49 6.22 -16.74
CA LYS A 281 -11.96 6.52 -18.08
C LYS A 281 -11.22 5.32 -18.68
N ASN A 282 -10.39 4.65 -17.89
CA ASN A 282 -9.66 3.46 -18.35
C ASN A 282 -10.60 2.31 -18.72
N ILE A 283 -11.63 2.07 -17.92
CA ILE A 283 -12.66 1.05 -18.20
C ILE A 283 -13.37 1.36 -19.52
N LEU A 284 -13.83 2.60 -19.71
CA LEU A 284 -14.51 3.02 -20.95
C LEU A 284 -13.62 2.89 -22.18
N ASN A 285 -12.33 3.25 -22.07
CA ASN A 285 -11.37 3.06 -23.16
C ASN A 285 -11.22 1.59 -23.56
N ILE A 286 -11.16 0.67 -22.59
CA ILE A 286 -11.06 -0.78 -22.86
C ILE A 286 -12.32 -1.27 -23.59
N ILE A 287 -13.50 -0.79 -23.21
CA ILE A 287 -14.77 -1.18 -23.84
C ILE A 287 -14.86 -0.64 -25.26
N ASN A 288 -14.49 0.63 -25.48
CA ASN A 288 -14.57 1.26 -26.79
C ASN A 288 -13.59 0.65 -27.79
N ASN A 289 -12.41 0.21 -27.34
CA ASN A 289 -11.43 -0.47 -28.21
C ASN A 289 -11.79 -1.92 -28.57
N LYS A 290 -12.88 -2.48 -28.00
CA LYS A 290 -13.41 -3.80 -28.36
C LYS A 290 -14.49 -3.74 -29.46
N LYS A 291 -15.06 -2.57 -29.72
CA LYS A 291 -16.08 -2.34 -30.77
C LYS A 291 -15.41 -2.01 -32.09
#